data_AF-A0A544YCS2-F1
#
_entry.id   AF-A0A544YCS2-F1
#
_cell.length_a   1.000
_cell.length_b   1.000
_cell.length_c   1.000
_cell.angle_alpha   90.00
_cell.angle_beta   90.00
_cell.angle_gamma   90.00
#
_symmetry.space_group_name_H-M   'P 1'
#
loop_
_entity.id
_entity.type
_entity.pdbx_description
1 polymer ?
#
loop_
_entity_poly.entity_id
_entity_poly.type
_entity_poly.pdbx_seq_one_letter_code
_entity_poly.pdbx_strand_id
1 'polypeptide(L)'
;TVLNALNNAAPNTSPSPTPPVSPSPSPTPPVSPSPTPPVSPSPSPTPPVSPSPSPSPSPQPGNGCSATIRTVNSWPGGFQSEVTVRAGNAAISGWTVNWSWSGSPSITQLWGGLTSGSGSSVSVRNESWNGTVPANGSTTFGFTANGSPETPTLTCSAS
;
A
#
# COMPACT_ATOMS: atom_id res chain seq x y z
N THR A 1 -33.19 -47.93 -38.52
CA THR A 1 -33.43 -46.86 -39.51
C THR A 1 -34.93 -46.71 -39.65
N VAL A 2 -35.46 -45.57 -39.16
CA VAL A 2 -36.68 -44.78 -39.57
C VAL A 2 -37.81 -45.50 -40.32
N LEU A 3 -39.12 -45.18 -40.25
CA LEU A 3 -40.04 -44.26 -39.58
C LEU A 3 -41.44 -44.66 -40.14
N ASN A 4 -42.54 -44.05 -39.65
CA ASN A 4 -43.86 -43.93 -40.29
C ASN A 4 -44.80 -45.18 -40.27
N ALA A 5 -46.12 -45.09 -40.10
CA ALA A 5 -47.05 -43.97 -40.02
C ALA A 5 -48.42 -44.42 -39.44
N LEU A 6 -49.09 -43.46 -38.78
CA LEU A 6 -50.51 -43.07 -38.86
C LEU A 6 -51.64 -44.12 -38.85
N ASN A 7 -52.54 -43.98 -37.86
CA ASN A 7 -54.01 -44.22 -37.92
C ASN A 7 -54.58 -43.85 -36.52
N ASN A 8 -55.80 -43.34 -36.27
CA ASN A 8 -56.93 -42.90 -37.06
C ASN A 8 -57.85 -42.07 -36.13
N ALA A 9 -58.77 -41.29 -36.71
CA ALA A 9 -59.68 -40.36 -36.04
C ALA A 9 -60.81 -40.98 -35.19
N ALA A 10 -61.34 -40.21 -34.21
CA ALA A 10 -62.79 -39.99 -34.00
C ALA A 10 -63.07 -38.89 -32.94
N PRO A 11 -64.11 -38.05 -33.10
CA PRO A 11 -64.54 -37.04 -32.12
C PRO A 11 -65.71 -37.56 -31.26
N ASN A 12 -65.84 -37.13 -30.00
CA ASN A 12 -67.13 -37.20 -29.29
C ASN A 12 -67.28 -36.13 -28.19
N THR A 13 -68.50 -35.60 -28.14
CA THR A 13 -69.04 -34.44 -27.44
C THR A 13 -69.47 -34.72 -26.00
N SER A 14 -69.36 -33.73 -25.08
CA SER A 14 -70.43 -33.43 -24.10
C SER A 14 -70.17 -32.13 -23.30
N PRO A 15 -71.18 -31.27 -23.01
CA PRO A 15 -71.02 -29.98 -22.33
C PRO A 15 -71.18 -30.00 -20.79
N SER A 16 -70.69 -28.92 -20.15
CA SER A 16 -70.72 -28.56 -18.71
C SER A 16 -72.13 -28.18 -18.19
N PRO A 17 -72.44 -28.35 -16.88
CA PRO A 17 -72.47 -27.17 -15.98
C PRO A 17 -72.10 -27.43 -14.48
N THR A 18 -71.49 -26.42 -13.83
CA THR A 18 -71.39 -26.16 -12.36
C THR A 18 -72.69 -25.55 -11.81
N PRO A 19 -73.08 -25.56 -10.50
CA PRO A 19 -72.37 -24.97 -9.30
C PRO A 19 -72.79 -25.67 -7.93
N PRO A 20 -72.75 -25.10 -6.68
CA PRO A 20 -72.19 -23.86 -6.11
C PRO A 20 -71.24 -24.03 -4.89
N VAL A 21 -70.66 -22.91 -4.46
CA VAL A 21 -69.66 -22.69 -3.38
C VAL A 21 -70.26 -22.49 -1.98
N SER A 22 -69.60 -22.99 -0.91
CA SER A 22 -69.55 -22.36 0.44
C SER A 22 -68.58 -23.08 1.41
N PRO A 23 -68.10 -22.45 2.50
CA PRO A 23 -66.67 -22.27 2.76
C PRO A 23 -66.11 -23.23 3.82
N SER A 24 -64.88 -23.71 3.60
CA SER A 24 -64.11 -24.37 4.65
C SER A 24 -63.45 -23.31 5.54
N PRO A 25 -63.50 -23.42 6.89
CA PRO A 25 -62.75 -22.52 7.77
C PRO A 25 -61.25 -22.78 7.57
N SER A 26 -60.53 -21.76 7.10
CA SER A 26 -59.07 -21.81 6.97
C SER A 26 -58.46 -21.72 8.37
N PRO A 27 -57.57 -22.65 8.78
CA PRO A 27 -56.76 -22.43 9.96
C PRO A 27 -55.83 -21.24 9.70
N THR A 28 -55.79 -20.31 10.66
CA THR A 28 -54.94 -19.11 10.64
C THR A 28 -53.47 -19.54 10.55
N PRO A 29 -52.66 -18.97 9.64
CA PRO A 29 -51.23 -19.26 9.63
C PRO A 29 -50.58 -18.76 10.93
N PRO A 30 -49.58 -19.47 11.47
CA PRO A 30 -48.80 -18.97 12.59
C PRO A 30 -48.12 -17.66 12.18
N VAL A 31 -48.10 -16.71 13.11
CA VAL A 31 -47.53 -15.37 12.96
C VAL A 31 -46.08 -15.49 12.47
N SER A 32 -45.81 -15.00 11.26
CA SER A 32 -44.45 -14.88 10.73
C SER A 32 -43.65 -13.95 11.65
N PRO A 33 -42.41 -14.30 12.06
CA PRO A 33 -41.55 -13.36 12.74
C PRO A 33 -41.31 -12.16 11.82
N SER A 34 -41.56 -10.97 12.35
CA SER A 34 -41.30 -9.69 11.69
C SER A 34 -39.80 -9.59 11.33
N PRO A 35 -39.42 -9.11 10.13
CA PRO A 35 -38.02 -8.94 9.76
C PRO A 35 -37.35 -7.96 10.72
N THR A 36 -36.22 -8.38 11.28
CA THR A 36 -35.33 -7.54 12.08
C THR A 36 -34.83 -6.39 11.20
N PRO A 37 -34.78 -5.13 11.69
CA PRO A 37 -34.29 -3.99 10.91
C PRO A 37 -32.87 -4.23 10.38
N PRO A 38 -32.49 -3.60 9.25
CA PRO A 38 -31.21 -3.84 8.59
C PRO A 38 -30.04 -3.43 9.51
N VAL A 39 -29.08 -4.34 9.70
CA VAL A 39 -27.79 -3.99 10.29
C VAL A 39 -27.00 -3.25 9.21
N SER A 40 -26.97 -1.92 9.29
CA SER A 40 -25.94 -1.12 8.64
C SER A 40 -25.45 -0.09 9.66
N PRO A 41 -24.18 -0.20 10.03
CA PRO A 41 -23.26 0.79 9.53
C PRO A 41 -22.10 0.16 8.77
N SER A 42 -21.90 0.66 7.56
CA SER A 42 -20.66 0.61 6.80
C SER A 42 -19.47 0.99 7.71
N PRO A 43 -18.39 0.17 7.79
CA PRO A 43 -17.14 0.69 8.32
C PRO A 43 -16.63 1.73 7.31
N SER A 44 -16.75 3.00 7.65
CA SER A 44 -16.04 4.07 6.96
C SER A 44 -14.54 3.74 7.02
N PRO A 45 -13.80 3.70 5.89
CA PRO A 45 -12.37 3.50 5.92
C PRO A 45 -11.75 4.63 6.75
N THR A 46 -11.01 4.23 7.78
CA THR A 46 -10.24 5.15 8.61
C THR A 46 -9.27 5.91 7.69
N PRO A 47 -9.19 7.25 7.76
CA PRO A 47 -8.21 7.98 6.97
C PRO A 47 -6.80 7.43 7.24
N PRO A 48 -5.91 7.36 6.22
CA PRO A 48 -4.54 6.92 6.44
C PRO A 48 -3.90 7.81 7.50
N VAL A 49 -3.29 7.16 8.49
CA VAL A 49 -2.59 7.83 9.58
C VAL A 49 -1.45 8.64 8.94
N SER A 50 -1.58 9.97 8.93
CA SER A 50 -0.48 10.84 8.57
C SER A 50 0.67 10.55 9.54
N PRO A 51 1.86 10.13 9.07
CA PRO A 51 2.94 9.80 9.98
C PRO A 51 3.32 11.06 10.77
N SER A 52 3.19 10.97 12.09
CA SER A 52 3.76 11.95 13.01
C SER A 52 5.27 11.99 12.78
N PRO A 53 5.92 13.17 12.68
CA PRO A 53 7.36 13.24 12.51
C PRO A 53 8.05 12.59 13.72
N SER A 54 8.60 11.39 13.52
CA SER A 54 9.51 10.75 14.46
C SER A 54 10.71 11.68 14.68
N PRO A 55 11.22 11.83 15.92
CA PRO A 55 12.42 12.64 16.16
C PRO A 55 13.56 12.13 15.29
N SER A 56 13.98 12.97 14.34
CA SER A 56 15.14 12.68 13.48
C SER A 56 16.38 12.57 14.35
N PRO A 57 17.20 11.51 14.23
CA PRO A 57 18.51 11.48 14.87
C PRO A 57 19.31 12.72 14.44
N SER A 58 20.02 13.32 15.39
CA SER A 58 20.88 14.47 15.13
C SER A 58 22.04 14.03 14.24
N PRO A 59 22.32 14.72 13.12
CA PRO A 59 23.42 14.34 12.24
C PRO A 59 24.76 14.42 12.98
N GLN A 60 25.53 13.34 12.96
CA GLN A 60 26.92 13.38 13.43
C GLN A 60 27.76 14.16 12.40
N PRO A 61 28.64 15.10 12.82
CA PRO A 61 29.52 15.79 11.90
C PRO A 61 30.41 14.77 11.18
N GLY A 62 30.20 14.62 9.89
CA GLY A 62 31.09 13.87 9.02
C GLY A 62 32.35 14.66 8.70
N ASN A 63 33.27 14.04 7.96
CA ASN A 63 34.43 14.72 7.38
C ASN A 63 33.96 15.75 6.33
N GLY A 64 33.49 16.94 6.75
CA GLY A 64 33.06 18.03 5.88
C GLY A 64 31.58 18.04 5.45
N CYS A 65 30.78 17.03 5.81
CA CYS A 65 29.34 16.98 5.51
C CYS A 65 28.52 16.30 6.62
N SER A 66 27.21 16.48 6.57
CA SER A 66 26.23 15.76 7.40
C SER A 66 25.12 15.18 6.55
N ALA A 67 24.42 14.16 7.07
CA ALA A 67 23.29 13.55 6.39
C ALA A 67 22.12 13.30 7.35
N THR A 68 20.89 13.53 6.88
CA THR A 68 19.65 13.25 7.60
C THR A 68 18.68 12.47 6.71
N ILE A 69 17.92 11.55 7.30
CA ILE A 69 16.93 10.72 6.60
C ILE A 69 15.52 11.04 7.10
N ARG A 70 14.56 11.04 6.20
CA ARG A 70 13.13 11.00 6.53
C ARG A 70 12.38 10.02 5.64
N THR A 71 11.45 9.28 6.24
CA THR A 71 10.47 8.48 5.49
C THR A 71 9.43 9.42 4.89
N VAL A 72 9.26 9.38 3.58
CA VAL A 72 8.30 10.23 2.84
C VAL A 72 6.99 9.52 2.52
N ASN A 73 7.01 8.18 2.41
CA ASN A 73 5.82 7.36 2.22
C ASN A 73 6.06 5.94 2.76
N SER A 74 5.00 5.22 3.12
CA SER A 74 5.08 3.82 3.56
C SER A 74 3.81 3.04 3.22
N TRP A 75 3.97 1.74 2.97
CA TRP A 75 2.89 0.80 2.65
C TRP A 75 3.17 -0.56 3.29
N PRO A 76 2.19 -1.49 3.32
CA PRO A 76 2.44 -2.83 3.83
C PRO A 76 3.60 -3.50 3.09
N GLY A 77 4.69 -3.78 3.82
CA GLY A 77 5.88 -4.45 3.30
C GLY A 77 6.95 -3.53 2.68
N GLY A 78 6.76 -2.22 2.63
CA GLY A 78 7.79 -1.32 2.12
C GLY A 78 7.61 0.16 2.43
N PHE A 79 8.65 0.94 2.13
CA PHE A 79 8.66 2.36 2.38
C PHE A 79 9.55 3.11 1.37
N GLN A 80 9.34 4.42 1.32
CA GLN A 80 10.14 5.37 0.56
C GLN A 80 10.76 6.37 1.53
N SER A 81 12.05 6.63 1.36
CA SER A 81 12.79 7.61 2.15
C SER A 81 13.57 8.57 1.27
N GLU A 82 13.76 9.78 1.80
CA GLU A 82 14.64 10.80 1.25
C GLU A 82 15.76 11.08 2.24
N VAL A 83 16.98 11.20 1.73
CA VAL A 83 18.17 11.58 2.49
C VAL A 83 18.65 12.93 1.99
N THR A 84 18.87 13.85 2.92
CA THR A 84 19.49 15.15 2.65
C THR A 84 20.94 15.11 3.08
N VAL A 85 21.84 15.44 2.16
CA VAL A 85 23.28 15.62 2.41
C VAL A 85 23.56 17.11 2.44
N ARG A 86 24.22 17.59 3.49
CA ARG A 86 24.55 18.99 3.67
C ARG A 86 26.06 19.17 3.81
N ALA A 87 26.63 20.07 3.02
CA ALA A 87 28.01 20.47 3.18
C ALA A 87 28.17 21.35 4.43
N GLY A 88 29.32 21.25 5.08
CA GLY A 88 29.71 22.17 6.16
C GLY A 88 30.06 23.56 5.63
N ASN A 89 31.00 24.22 6.32
CA ASN A 89 31.42 25.58 5.97
C ASN A 89 32.26 25.68 4.69
N ALA A 90 32.64 24.57 4.07
CA ALA A 90 33.38 24.50 2.82
C ALA A 90 32.56 23.79 1.74
N ALA A 91 32.79 24.14 0.47
CA ALA A 91 32.23 23.39 -0.65
C ALA A 91 32.88 22.01 -0.73
N ILE A 92 32.11 21.02 -1.16
CA ILE A 92 32.54 19.63 -1.34
C ILE A 92 32.39 19.24 -2.81
N SER A 93 33.22 18.32 -3.30
CA SER A 93 33.19 17.84 -4.69
C SER A 93 32.59 16.44 -4.81
N GLY A 94 32.51 15.71 -3.69
CA GLY A 94 31.81 14.45 -3.59
C GLY A 94 31.33 14.20 -2.16
N TRP A 95 30.43 13.23 -2.03
CA TRP A 95 29.91 12.79 -0.75
C TRP A 95 29.63 11.29 -0.77
N THR A 96 29.80 10.67 0.39
CA THR A 96 29.40 9.29 0.67
C THR A 96 28.65 9.26 1.99
N VAL A 97 27.45 8.68 1.98
CA VAL A 97 26.60 8.46 3.15
C VAL A 97 26.60 6.98 3.49
N ASN A 98 26.83 6.66 4.77
CA ASN A 98 26.83 5.28 5.24
C ASN A 98 25.93 5.14 6.46
N TRP A 99 25.22 4.01 6.53
CA TRP A 99 24.45 3.64 7.70
C TRP A 99 24.30 2.12 7.81
N SER A 100 23.81 1.67 8.96
CA SER A 100 23.37 0.31 9.17
C SER A 100 21.96 0.31 9.74
N TRP A 101 21.16 -0.65 9.31
CA TRP A 101 19.81 -0.83 9.82
C TRP A 101 19.86 -1.52 11.19
N SER A 102 18.94 -1.17 12.09
CA SER A 102 18.74 -1.92 13.33
C SER A 102 17.86 -3.14 13.10
N GLY A 103 16.92 -3.06 12.15
CA GLY A 103 16.12 -4.18 11.69
C GLY A 103 16.73 -4.91 10.48
N SER A 104 15.86 -5.32 9.56
CA SER A 104 16.24 -5.92 8.28
C SER A 104 15.54 -5.31 7.06
N PRO A 105 15.43 -3.97 6.92
CA PRO A 105 15.08 -3.35 5.64
C PRO A 105 16.05 -3.75 4.53
N SER A 106 15.55 -3.76 3.29
CA SER A 106 16.41 -3.91 2.12
C SER A 106 16.05 -2.91 1.02
N ILE A 107 17.04 -2.17 0.51
CA ILE A 107 16.83 -1.21 -0.56
C ILE A 107 16.52 -1.94 -1.86
N THR A 108 15.43 -1.54 -2.52
CA THR A 108 14.97 -2.10 -3.79
C THR A 108 15.30 -1.21 -4.98
N GLN A 109 15.22 0.11 -4.80
CA GLN A 109 15.53 1.09 -5.82
C GLN A 109 16.10 2.35 -5.16
N LEU A 110 17.08 2.96 -5.80
CA LEU A 110 17.68 4.23 -5.34
C LEU A 110 17.83 5.17 -6.54
N TRP A 111 17.65 6.47 -6.30
CA TRP A 111 17.88 7.54 -7.27
C TRP A 111 18.63 8.70 -6.61
N GLY A 112 19.34 9.49 -7.42
CA GLY A 112 20.16 10.59 -6.91
C GLY A 112 21.46 10.14 -6.23
N GLY A 113 21.86 8.88 -6.38
CA GLY A 113 23.10 8.34 -5.83
C GLY A 113 23.42 6.95 -6.39
N LEU A 114 24.61 6.47 -6.06
CA LEU A 114 25.09 5.14 -6.41
C LEU A 114 25.24 4.32 -5.13
N THR A 115 24.45 3.26 -4.98
CA THR A 115 24.48 2.40 -3.79
C THR A 115 25.50 1.27 -3.92
N SER A 116 26.17 0.96 -2.81
CA SER A 116 26.92 -0.27 -2.60
C SER A 116 26.33 -0.97 -1.38
N GLY A 117 25.79 -2.16 -1.61
CA GLY A 117 24.99 -2.89 -0.63
C GLY A 117 23.51 -2.47 -0.65
N SER A 118 22.67 -3.37 -0.15
CA SER A 118 21.21 -3.20 -0.09
C SER A 118 20.60 -3.76 1.20
N GLY A 119 21.36 -4.45 2.04
CA GLY A 119 20.91 -5.09 3.28
C GLY A 119 21.37 -4.34 4.53
N SER A 120 21.86 -5.06 5.54
CA SER A 120 22.17 -4.55 6.89
C SER A 120 23.08 -3.33 6.94
N SER A 121 23.99 -3.17 5.98
CA SER A 121 24.84 -1.99 5.84
C SER A 121 24.70 -1.43 4.42
N VAL A 122 24.53 -0.12 4.34
CA VAL A 122 24.32 0.59 3.08
C VAL A 122 25.34 1.73 2.98
N SER A 123 25.94 1.85 1.81
CA SER A 123 26.77 2.99 1.41
C SER A 123 26.22 3.60 0.14
N VAL A 124 25.97 4.91 0.12
CA VAL A 124 25.50 5.65 -1.07
C VAL A 124 26.46 6.79 -1.33
N ARG A 125 27.03 6.83 -2.54
CA ARG A 125 27.85 7.95 -3.01
C ARG A 125 27.10 8.80 -4.02
N ASN A 126 27.60 10.01 -4.25
CA ASN A 126 27.05 10.90 -5.26
C ASN A 126 27.08 10.32 -6.68
N GLU A 127 26.13 10.76 -7.48
CA GLU A 127 26.19 10.67 -8.94
C GLU A 127 27.16 11.71 -9.50
N SER A 128 27.51 11.57 -10.78
CA SER A 128 28.42 12.51 -11.46
C SER A 128 27.92 13.96 -11.46
N TRP A 129 26.61 14.19 -11.38
CA TRP A 129 25.98 15.52 -11.50
C TRP A 129 25.63 16.18 -10.16
N ASN A 130 25.70 15.47 -9.03
CA ASN A 130 25.36 16.01 -7.70
C ASN A 130 26.45 15.82 -6.63
N GLY A 131 27.69 15.56 -7.06
CA GLY A 131 28.83 15.51 -6.15
C GLY A 131 29.19 16.88 -5.58
N THR A 132 29.17 17.91 -6.42
CA THR A 132 29.50 19.27 -6.00
C THR A 132 28.35 19.90 -5.22
N VAL A 133 28.62 20.22 -3.95
CA VAL A 133 27.68 20.95 -3.09
C VAL A 133 28.40 22.17 -2.52
N PRO A 134 27.88 23.39 -2.72
CA PRO A 134 28.52 24.60 -2.20
C PRO A 134 28.51 24.61 -0.67
N ALA A 135 29.38 25.42 -0.07
CA ALA A 135 29.41 25.61 1.39
C ALA A 135 28.00 25.93 1.93
N ASN A 136 27.60 25.26 3.01
CA ASN A 136 26.28 25.32 3.64
C ASN A 136 25.09 24.88 2.77
N GLY A 137 25.36 24.48 1.52
CA GLY A 137 24.38 23.95 0.59
C GLY A 137 24.04 22.49 0.86
N SER A 138 23.06 21.98 0.13
CA SER A 138 22.57 20.62 0.27
C SER A 138 22.19 19.99 -1.06
N THR A 139 22.23 18.66 -1.09
CA THR A 139 21.68 17.83 -2.15
C THR A 139 20.87 16.70 -1.53
N THR A 140 20.03 16.04 -2.33
CA THR A 140 19.17 14.95 -1.87
C THR A 140 19.30 13.74 -2.76
N PHE A 141 19.10 12.58 -2.15
CA PHE A 141 18.86 11.32 -2.85
C PHE A 141 17.68 10.61 -2.18
N GLY A 142 17.08 9.65 -2.88
CA GLY A 142 15.95 8.92 -2.34
C GLY A 142 16.00 7.44 -2.72
N PHE A 143 15.26 6.64 -1.97
CA PHE A 143 15.18 5.20 -2.22
C PHE A 143 13.83 4.63 -1.78
N THR A 144 13.51 3.48 -2.34
CA THR A 144 12.49 2.57 -1.81
C THR A 144 13.15 1.35 -1.19
N ALA A 145 12.53 0.81 -0.14
CA ALA A 145 13.00 -0.37 0.55
C ALA A 145 11.84 -1.29 0.93
N ASN A 146 12.11 -2.59 1.01
CA ASN A 146 11.24 -3.56 1.64
C ASN A 146 11.44 -3.53 3.16
N GLY A 147 10.40 -3.90 3.90
CA GLY A 147 10.41 -3.98 5.37
C GLY A 147 9.70 -2.79 6.02
N SER A 148 9.90 -2.63 7.33
CA SER A 148 9.34 -1.53 8.10
C SER A 148 10.23 -0.29 8.00
N PRO A 149 9.66 0.92 7.88
CA PRO A 149 10.44 2.15 7.89
C PRO A 149 11.17 2.34 9.23
N GLU A 150 12.42 2.75 9.15
CA GLU A 150 13.23 3.13 10.31
C GLU A 150 14.15 4.32 9.97
N THR A 151 14.63 5.01 11.00
CA THR A 151 15.48 6.21 10.91
C THR A 151 16.84 5.94 11.55
N PRO A 152 17.76 5.24 10.85
CA PRO A 152 19.09 4.95 11.37
C PRO A 152 19.92 6.23 11.49
N THR A 153 20.96 6.17 12.33
CA THR A 153 21.98 7.21 12.36
C THR A 153 22.80 7.15 11.08
N LEU A 154 22.85 8.26 10.34
CA LEU A 154 23.66 8.38 9.14
C LEU A 154 25.05 8.97 9.49
N THR A 155 26.05 8.51 8.76
CA THR A 155 27.37 9.14 8.70
C THR A 155 27.61 9.67 7.30
N CYS A 156 28.31 10.81 7.18
CA CYS A 156 28.67 11.41 5.91
C CYS A 156 30.18 11.58 5.82
N SER A 157 30.77 11.43 4.64
CA SER A 157 32.16 11.77 4.37
C SER A 157 32.24 12.54 3.06
N ALA A 158 32.82 13.73 3.10
CA ALA A 158 33.04 14.56 1.92
C ALA A 158 34.44 14.34 1.34
N SER A 159 34.57 14.66 0.05
CA SER A 159 35.82 14.67 -0.72
C SER A 159 35.93 15.94 -1.55
#